data_AF-G9ZQR8-F1
#
_entry.id   AF-G9ZQR8-F1
#
_cell.length_a   1.000
_cell.length_b   1.000
_cell.length_c   1.000
_cell.angle_alpha   90.00
_cell.angle_beta   90.00
_cell.angle_gamma   90.00
#
_symmetry.space_group_name_H-M   'P 1'
#
loop_
_entity.id
_entity.type
_entity.pdbx_description
1 polymer ?
#
loop_
_entity_poly.entity_id
_entity_poly.type
_entity_poly.pdbx_seq_one_letter_code
_entity_poly.pdbx_strand_id
1 'polypeptide(L)'
;MDVFSRYAPFIQDYIYNRGWHNLRAIQVAAAEEIFNTDHNVLLSASTASGKTEAAFFPILTDLSERPSNSIQCLYIAPLKALINDQYERLTDLCQDTGINVWRWHGDVSQSSKRRLLKHPSGILQITPESLESFMINKHMDIPNLFHGLRYIVIDELHSFLRSDRGGQTFCLIQRLAKLAAVHPRRIGLSATIGNIAAASKFLGAGSDHQTVAPKVNSTGQIWRLSMEHFYKTDPQASDKNFDPAALIGPKTDQAPELADPGIGYIFEHTRGKNVWSLPTAGKNVKPSAKSYARTRNIITNPTGF
;
A
#
# COMPACT_ATOMS: atom_id res chain seq x y z
N MET A 1 -21.44 11.04 18.39
CA MET A 1 -21.79 11.38 17.00
C MET A 1 -21.33 10.20 16.16
N ASP A 2 -22.16 9.69 15.25
CA ASP A 2 -21.77 8.54 14.42
C ASP A 2 -20.61 8.94 13.48
N VAL A 3 -19.53 8.16 13.47
CA VAL A 3 -18.31 8.43 12.67
C VAL A 3 -18.65 8.61 11.19
N PHE A 4 -19.58 7.81 10.69
CA PHE A 4 -19.99 7.87 9.28
C PHE A 4 -20.54 9.25 8.91
N SER A 5 -21.40 9.82 9.77
CA SER A 5 -21.99 11.15 9.56
C SER A 5 -20.98 12.30 9.59
N ARG A 6 -19.80 12.10 10.18
CA ARG A 6 -18.73 13.11 10.23
C ARG A 6 -17.93 13.16 8.93
N TYR A 7 -17.91 12.10 8.12
CA TYR A 7 -17.18 12.10 6.85
C TYR A 7 -17.80 13.05 5.83
N ALA A 8 -16.96 13.58 4.93
CA ALA A 8 -17.44 14.39 3.81
C ALA A 8 -18.39 13.60 2.90
N PRO A 9 -19.35 14.25 2.22
CA PRO A 9 -20.35 13.57 1.39
C PRO A 9 -19.76 12.58 0.38
N PHE A 10 -18.69 12.94 -0.33
CA PHE A 10 -18.06 12.05 -1.31
C PHE A 10 -17.45 10.77 -0.69
N ILE A 11 -17.01 10.82 0.57
CA ILE A 11 -16.54 9.63 1.30
C ILE A 11 -17.73 8.74 1.66
N GLN A 12 -18.85 9.33 2.09
CA GLN A 12 -20.08 8.59 2.36
C GLN A 12 -20.57 7.89 1.08
N ASP A 13 -20.63 8.61 -0.04
CA ASP A 13 -20.99 8.07 -1.35
C ASP A 13 -20.05 6.95 -1.79
N TYR A 14 -18.74 7.11 -1.59
CA TYR A 14 -17.75 6.07 -1.88
C TYR A 14 -18.01 4.78 -1.08
N ILE A 15 -18.28 4.91 0.23
CA ILE A 15 -18.60 3.76 1.11
C ILE A 15 -19.87 3.06 0.61
N TYR A 16 -20.92 3.82 0.25
CA TYR A 16 -22.16 3.27 -0.30
C TYR A 16 -21.94 2.56 -1.63
N ASN A 17 -21.21 3.18 -2.57
CA ASN A 17 -20.93 2.63 -3.90
C ASN A 17 -20.09 1.34 -3.84
N ARG A 18 -19.26 1.18 -2.79
CA ARG A 18 -18.50 -0.04 -2.53
C ARG A 18 -19.31 -1.13 -1.81
N GLY A 19 -20.58 -0.87 -1.47
CA GLY A 19 -21.48 -1.81 -0.80
C GLY A 19 -21.08 -2.10 0.64
N TRP A 20 -20.41 -1.17 1.31
CA TRP A 20 -19.96 -1.36 2.69
C TRP A 20 -21.08 -1.03 3.67
N HIS A 21 -21.65 -2.06 4.29
CA HIS A 21 -22.75 -1.88 5.24
C HIS A 21 -22.29 -1.39 6.62
N ASN A 22 -21.04 -1.64 7.00
CA ASN A 22 -20.47 -1.23 8.28
C ASN A 22 -18.99 -0.87 8.13
N LEU A 23 -18.55 0.15 8.88
CA LEU A 23 -17.14 0.47 9.02
C LEU A 23 -16.43 -0.59 9.86
N ARG A 24 -15.19 -0.91 9.50
CA ARG A 24 -14.34 -1.80 10.29
C ARG A 24 -13.93 -1.09 11.57
N ALA A 25 -13.71 -1.85 12.64
CA ALA A 25 -13.35 -1.29 13.94
C ALA A 25 -12.09 -0.38 13.90
N ILE A 26 -11.11 -0.69 13.03
CA ILE A 26 -9.94 0.17 12.82
C ILE A 26 -10.26 1.49 12.12
N GLN A 27 -11.26 1.52 11.23
CA GLN A 27 -11.71 2.75 10.57
C GLN A 27 -12.46 3.66 11.55
N VAL A 28 -13.32 3.07 12.40
CA VAL A 28 -14.03 3.81 13.46
C VAL A 28 -13.03 4.39 14.47
N ALA A 29 -12.15 3.56 15.02
CA ALA A 29 -11.17 4.00 16.02
C ALA A 29 -10.19 5.05 15.46
N ALA A 30 -9.79 4.93 14.19
CA ALA A 30 -8.96 5.93 13.54
C ALA A 30 -9.70 7.25 13.36
N ALA A 31 -10.97 7.23 12.94
CA ALA A 31 -11.74 8.44 12.75
C ALA A 31 -12.05 9.16 14.07
N GLU A 32 -12.37 8.43 15.13
CA GLU A 32 -12.55 9.01 16.47
C GLU A 32 -11.29 9.74 16.92
N GLU A 33 -10.12 9.15 16.72
CA GLU A 33 -8.86 9.79 17.09
C GLU A 33 -8.51 10.95 16.14
N ILE A 34 -8.74 10.79 14.83
CA ILE A 34 -8.33 11.79 13.85
C ILE A 34 -9.22 13.03 13.90
N PHE A 35 -10.51 12.89 14.17
CA PHE A 35 -11.43 14.02 14.25
C PHE A 35 -11.41 14.76 15.59
N ASN A 36 -11.11 14.09 16.69
CA ASN A 36 -11.29 14.67 18.04
C ASN A 36 -9.99 15.08 18.73
N THR A 37 -8.82 14.71 18.20
CA THR A 37 -7.52 15.06 18.77
C THR A 37 -6.53 15.51 17.69
N ASP A 38 -5.36 16.01 18.09
CA ASP A 38 -4.21 16.30 17.24
C ASP A 38 -3.12 15.22 17.30
N HIS A 39 -3.33 14.15 18.07
CA HIS A 39 -2.33 13.12 18.34
C HIS A 39 -1.83 12.41 17.09
N ASN A 40 -0.54 12.13 16.97
CA ASN A 40 -0.04 11.15 16.02
C ASN A 40 -0.75 9.79 16.26
N VAL A 41 -1.08 9.08 15.18
CA VAL A 41 -1.88 7.84 15.27
C VAL A 41 -1.13 6.68 14.64
N LEU A 42 -0.91 5.61 15.39
CA LEU A 42 -0.38 4.35 14.89
C LEU A 42 -1.52 3.35 14.67
N LEU A 43 -1.83 3.07 13.40
CA LEU A 43 -2.79 2.06 12.98
C LEU A 43 -2.07 0.74 12.71
N SER A 44 -2.04 -0.14 13.71
CA SER A 44 -1.49 -1.50 13.59
C SER A 44 -2.62 -2.52 13.45
N ALA A 45 -2.69 -3.17 12.28
CA ALA A 45 -3.66 -4.21 11.98
C ALA A 45 -3.14 -5.09 10.85
N SER A 46 -3.73 -6.27 10.63
CA SER A 46 -3.34 -7.16 9.52
C SER A 46 -3.46 -6.48 8.15
N THR A 47 -2.79 -7.02 7.13
CA THR A 47 -2.98 -6.57 5.74
C THR A 47 -4.44 -6.78 5.33
N ALA A 48 -4.94 -5.92 4.44
CA ALA A 48 -6.35 -5.89 4.02
C ALA A 48 -7.39 -5.54 5.12
N SER A 49 -6.97 -5.09 6.31
CA SER A 49 -7.88 -4.64 7.37
C SER A 49 -8.50 -3.25 7.15
N GLY A 50 -8.11 -2.53 6.10
CA GLY A 50 -8.65 -1.19 5.76
C GLY A 50 -7.92 -0.03 6.44
N LYS A 51 -6.64 -0.21 6.79
CA LYS A 51 -5.79 0.85 7.40
C LYS A 51 -5.69 2.10 6.52
N THR A 52 -5.61 1.92 5.21
CA THR A 52 -5.54 3.01 4.24
C THR A 52 -6.76 3.91 4.37
N GLU A 53 -7.98 3.37 4.25
CA GLU A 53 -9.22 4.12 4.46
C GLU A 53 -9.32 4.72 5.86
N ALA A 54 -8.92 3.96 6.87
CA ALA A 54 -8.95 4.42 8.25
C ALA A 54 -8.14 5.72 8.44
N ALA A 55 -7.03 5.88 7.71
CA ALA A 55 -6.28 7.11 7.68
C ALA A 55 -6.85 8.14 6.71
N PHE A 56 -7.14 7.76 5.46
CA PHE A 56 -7.45 8.72 4.40
C PHE A 56 -8.86 9.28 4.46
N PHE A 57 -9.88 8.56 4.92
CA PHE A 57 -11.24 9.11 5.02
C PHE A 57 -11.33 10.37 5.89
N PRO A 58 -10.80 10.39 7.13
CA PRO A 58 -10.82 11.60 7.92
C PRO A 58 -9.87 12.68 7.38
N ILE A 59 -8.70 12.31 6.84
CA ILE A 59 -7.77 13.26 6.20
C ILE A 59 -8.44 13.97 5.01
N LEU A 60 -9.08 13.22 4.13
CA LEU A 60 -9.73 13.73 2.93
C LEU A 60 -10.95 14.59 3.26
N THR A 61 -11.70 14.21 4.29
CA THR A 61 -12.77 15.05 4.85
C THR A 61 -12.20 16.41 5.24
N ASP A 62 -11.10 16.43 6.00
CA ASP A 62 -10.46 17.67 6.42
C ASP A 62 -9.82 18.48 5.29
N LEU A 63 -9.32 17.82 4.24
CA LEU A 63 -8.83 18.47 3.01
C LEU A 63 -9.96 19.13 2.23
N SER A 64 -11.13 18.50 2.16
CA SER A 64 -12.30 19.08 1.49
C SER A 64 -12.89 20.28 2.23
N GLU A 65 -12.86 20.28 3.56
CA GLU A 65 -13.38 21.37 4.40
C GLU A 65 -12.45 22.58 4.41
N ARG A 66 -11.15 22.35 4.21
CA ARG A 66 -10.09 23.36 4.32
C ARG A 66 -9.10 23.21 3.16
N PRO A 67 -9.51 23.51 1.92
CA PRO A 67 -8.63 23.40 0.76
C PRO A 67 -7.47 24.40 0.84
N SER A 68 -6.34 24.07 0.21
CA SER A 68 -5.14 24.92 0.18
C SER A 68 -4.41 24.83 -1.16
N ASN A 69 -3.74 25.92 -1.55
CA ASN A 69 -2.77 25.96 -2.65
C ASN A 69 -1.39 25.45 -2.21
N SER A 70 -1.39 24.41 -1.37
CA SER A 70 -0.21 23.75 -0.81
C SER A 70 -0.48 22.26 -0.71
N ILE A 71 0.57 21.44 -0.69
CA ILE A 71 0.46 20.03 -0.36
C ILE A 71 0.05 19.92 1.11
N GLN A 72 -1.11 19.31 1.36
CA GLN A 72 -1.69 19.21 2.70
C GLN A 72 -1.45 17.86 3.36
N CYS A 73 -1.16 16.82 2.57
CA CYS A 73 -0.83 15.49 3.05
C CYS A 73 0.36 14.91 2.28
N LEU A 74 1.38 14.46 3.01
CA LEU A 74 2.53 13.74 2.47
C LEU A 74 2.38 12.25 2.81
N TYR A 75 2.27 11.41 1.80
CA TYR A 75 2.24 9.95 1.94
C TYR A 75 3.60 9.36 1.59
N ILE A 76 4.19 8.61 2.52
CA ILE A 76 5.50 7.99 2.36
C ILE A 76 5.32 6.47 2.42
N ALA A 77 5.75 5.79 1.36
CA ALA A 77 5.74 4.33 1.30
C ALA A 77 7.12 3.79 0.88
N PRO A 78 7.53 2.60 1.36
CA PRO A 78 8.87 2.08 1.14
C PRO A 78 9.12 1.62 -0.31
N LEU A 79 8.06 1.36 -1.08
CA LEU A 79 8.13 0.82 -2.43
C LEU A 79 7.32 1.65 -3.42
N LYS A 80 7.84 1.84 -4.63
CA LYS A 80 7.12 2.51 -5.73
C LYS A 80 5.83 1.78 -6.12
N ALA A 81 5.82 0.45 -6.04
CA ALA A 81 4.64 -0.35 -6.33
C ALA A 81 3.47 0.00 -5.40
N LEU A 82 3.75 0.21 -4.10
CA LEU A 82 2.75 0.65 -3.13
C LEU A 82 2.22 2.06 -3.45
N ILE A 83 3.10 2.96 -3.90
CA ILE A 83 2.69 4.31 -4.34
C ILE A 83 1.78 4.23 -5.57
N ASN A 84 2.07 3.37 -6.54
CA ASN A 84 1.24 3.26 -7.74
C ASN A 84 -0.15 2.69 -7.40
N ASP A 85 -0.20 1.65 -6.57
CA ASP A 85 -1.47 1.08 -6.08
C ASP A 85 -2.31 2.12 -5.33
N GLN A 86 -1.69 2.84 -4.38
CA GLN A 86 -2.40 3.90 -3.65
C GLN A 86 -2.75 5.10 -4.54
N TYR A 87 -1.96 5.41 -5.56
CA TYR A 87 -2.27 6.49 -6.49
C TYR A 87 -3.54 6.21 -7.26
N GLU A 88 -3.72 5.01 -7.82
CA GLU A 88 -4.95 4.64 -8.51
C GLU A 88 -6.15 4.68 -7.57
N ARG A 89 -6.01 4.08 -6.39
CA ARG A 89 -7.07 4.04 -5.37
C ARG A 89 -7.48 5.42 -4.85
N LEU A 90 -6.53 6.29 -4.54
CA LEU A 90 -6.81 7.63 -4.05
C LEU A 90 -7.34 8.54 -5.16
N THR A 91 -6.91 8.33 -6.41
CA THR A 91 -7.45 9.08 -7.55
C THR A 91 -8.93 8.75 -7.77
N ASP A 92 -9.31 7.46 -7.69
CA ASP A 92 -10.70 7.00 -7.71
C ASP A 92 -11.50 7.61 -6.55
N LEU A 93 -10.96 7.54 -5.33
CA LEU A 93 -11.61 8.10 -4.13
C LEU A 93 -11.78 9.63 -4.18
N CYS A 94 -10.84 10.35 -4.80
CA CYS A 94 -10.85 11.81 -4.90
C CYS A 94 -11.48 12.31 -6.21
N GLN A 95 -12.09 11.43 -7.01
CA GLN A 95 -12.71 11.81 -8.27
C GLN A 95 -13.77 12.89 -8.03
N ASP A 96 -13.71 13.97 -8.81
CA ASP A 96 -14.63 15.12 -8.76
C ASP A 96 -14.66 15.90 -7.42
N THR A 97 -13.70 15.66 -6.51
CA THR A 97 -13.61 16.36 -5.21
C THR A 97 -12.78 17.64 -5.24
N GLY A 98 -12.00 17.86 -6.31
CA GLY A 98 -11.00 18.92 -6.40
C GLY A 98 -9.71 18.65 -5.60
N ILE A 99 -9.61 17.53 -4.88
CA ILE A 99 -8.40 17.12 -4.17
C ILE A 99 -7.45 16.43 -5.15
N ASN A 100 -6.33 17.10 -5.47
CA ASN A 100 -5.34 16.53 -6.36
C ASN A 100 -4.50 15.43 -5.65
N VAL A 101 -4.27 14.33 -6.36
CA VAL A 101 -3.41 13.24 -5.92
C VAL A 101 -2.18 13.19 -6.81
N TRP A 102 -1.00 13.22 -6.19
CA TRP A 102 0.28 13.24 -6.89
C TRP A 102 1.16 12.07 -6.46
N ARG A 103 2.08 11.67 -7.34
CA ARG A 103 3.16 10.72 -7.06
C ARG A 103 4.50 11.33 -7.46
N TRP A 104 5.54 11.03 -6.69
CA TRP A 104 6.90 11.51 -6.94
C TRP A 104 7.91 10.38 -6.71
N HIS A 105 8.34 9.78 -7.81
CA HIS A 105 9.45 8.83 -7.84
C HIS A 105 10.16 8.88 -9.20
N GLY A 106 11.20 8.07 -9.37
CA GLY A 106 12.04 8.05 -10.58
C GLY A 106 11.27 7.89 -11.89
N ASP A 107 10.18 7.12 -11.88
CA ASP A 107 9.45 6.74 -13.10
C ASP A 107 8.30 7.72 -13.44
N VAL A 108 8.04 8.71 -12.58
CA VAL A 108 7.02 9.74 -12.83
C VAL A 108 7.55 10.76 -13.83
N SER A 109 6.72 11.05 -14.85
CA SER A 109 7.05 11.99 -15.92
C SER A 109 7.41 13.38 -15.40
N GLN A 110 8.35 14.04 -16.08
CA GLN A 110 8.76 15.41 -15.73
C GLN A 110 7.61 16.42 -15.93
N SER A 111 6.68 16.17 -16.85
CA SER A 111 5.49 16.99 -17.03
C SER A 111 4.58 16.96 -15.80
N SER A 112 4.34 15.79 -15.22
CA SER A 112 3.56 15.64 -13.99
C SER A 112 4.24 16.33 -12.81
N LYS A 113 5.55 16.14 -12.64
CA LYS A 113 6.34 16.82 -11.60
C LYS A 113 6.28 18.33 -11.73
N ARG A 114 6.42 18.86 -12.94
CA ARG A 114 6.31 20.31 -13.20
C ARG A 114 4.92 20.86 -12.92
N ARG A 115 3.86 20.09 -13.18
CA ARG A 115 2.48 20.50 -12.86
C ARG A 115 2.29 20.62 -11.34
N LEU A 116 2.78 19.65 -10.57
CA LEU A 116 2.78 19.74 -9.11
C LEU A 116 3.51 20.99 -8.61
N LEU A 117 4.71 21.26 -9.12
CA LEU A 117 5.50 22.43 -8.68
C LEU A 117 4.80 23.76 -8.98
N LYS A 118 4.02 23.84 -10.07
CA LYS A 118 3.26 25.05 -10.45
C LYS A 118 1.97 25.22 -9.66
N HIS A 119 1.28 24.12 -9.34
CA HIS A 119 -0.03 24.13 -8.67
C HIS A 119 -0.04 23.11 -7.52
N PRO A 120 0.75 23.33 -6.46
CA PRO A 120 0.79 22.42 -5.31
C PRO A 120 -0.57 22.39 -4.62
N SER A 121 -1.11 21.20 -4.41
CA SER A 121 -2.39 20.98 -3.73
C SER A 121 -2.59 19.51 -3.40
N GLY A 122 -3.38 19.22 -2.36
CA GLY A 122 -3.84 17.88 -2.04
C GLY A 122 -2.76 16.96 -1.47
N ILE A 123 -2.62 15.76 -2.04
CA ILE A 123 -1.80 14.66 -1.51
C ILE A 123 -0.58 14.43 -2.39
N LEU A 124 0.62 14.38 -1.79
CA LEU A 124 1.85 13.94 -2.45
C LEU A 124 2.28 12.56 -1.94
N GLN A 125 2.41 11.59 -2.84
CA GLN A 125 2.95 10.26 -2.53
C GLN A 125 4.41 10.15 -2.97
N ILE A 126 5.31 9.75 -2.07
CA ILE A 126 6.76 9.78 -2.32
C ILE A 126 7.48 8.61 -1.65
N THR A 127 8.57 8.12 -2.24
CA THR A 127 9.46 7.16 -1.54
C THR A 127 10.48 7.91 -0.68
N PRO A 128 11.09 7.27 0.34
CA PRO A 128 12.15 7.88 1.13
C PRO A 128 13.32 8.45 0.30
N GLU A 129 13.80 7.70 -0.69
CA GLU A 129 14.92 8.10 -1.55
C GLU A 129 14.51 9.28 -2.45
N SER A 130 13.25 9.26 -2.91
CA SER A 130 12.72 10.32 -3.74
C SER A 130 12.50 11.60 -2.92
N LEU A 131 12.14 11.47 -1.64
CA LEU A 131 12.06 12.57 -0.69
C LEU A 131 13.44 13.16 -0.41
N GLU A 132 14.46 12.33 -0.21
CA GLU A 132 15.84 12.80 -0.07
C GLU A 132 16.29 13.61 -1.30
N SER A 133 16.12 13.03 -2.49
CA SER A 133 16.44 13.70 -3.75
C SER A 133 15.65 15.00 -3.92
N PHE A 134 14.38 15.02 -3.51
CA PHE A 134 13.54 16.20 -3.51
C PHE A 134 14.10 17.29 -2.57
N MET A 135 14.46 16.91 -1.34
CA MET A 135 15.04 17.82 -0.35
C MET A 135 16.37 18.42 -0.84
N ILE A 136 17.19 17.68 -1.57
CA ILE A 136 18.45 18.20 -2.11
C ILE A 136 18.18 19.18 -3.27
N ASN A 137 17.39 18.73 -4.26
CA ASN A 137 17.25 19.43 -5.53
C ASN A 137 16.21 20.55 -5.54
N LYS A 138 15.30 20.56 -4.55
CA LYS A 138 14.11 21.44 -4.50
C LYS A 138 13.91 22.08 -3.14
N HIS A 139 14.95 22.18 -2.30
CA HIS A 139 14.82 22.77 -0.95
C HIS A 139 14.22 24.19 -0.95
N MET A 140 14.58 25.02 -1.94
CA MET A 140 14.05 26.39 -2.05
C MET A 140 12.55 26.44 -2.35
N ASP A 141 12.00 25.38 -2.96
CA ASP A 141 10.57 25.29 -3.26
C ASP A 141 9.75 24.81 -2.05
N ILE A 142 10.38 24.17 -1.05
CA ILE A 142 9.69 23.55 0.09
C ILE A 142 8.75 24.51 0.83
N PRO A 143 9.16 25.74 1.20
CA PRO A 143 8.26 26.66 1.90
C PRO A 143 7.00 26.94 1.09
N ASN A 144 7.12 27.14 -0.22
CA ASN A 144 5.97 27.36 -1.08
C ASN A 144 5.10 26.11 -1.23
N LEU A 145 5.71 24.94 -1.39
CA LEU A 145 4.99 23.69 -1.67
C LEU A 145 4.28 23.10 -0.45
N PHE A 146 4.83 23.27 0.76
CA PHE A 146 4.40 22.55 1.97
C PHE A 146 3.96 23.46 3.13
N HIS A 147 3.80 24.78 2.95
CA HIS A 147 3.31 25.68 4.02
C HIS A 147 1.94 25.30 4.60
N GLY A 148 1.13 24.52 3.87
CA GLY A 148 -0.16 24.01 4.32
C GLY A 148 -0.15 22.53 4.72
N LEU A 149 1.03 21.91 4.91
CA LEU A 149 1.15 20.49 5.24
C LEU A 149 0.62 20.21 6.65
N ARG A 150 -0.43 19.40 6.72
CA ARG A 150 -1.11 19.02 7.98
C ARG A 150 -0.88 17.58 8.37
N TYR A 151 -0.71 16.70 7.39
CA TYR A 151 -0.60 15.25 7.62
C TYR A 151 0.64 14.65 6.96
N ILE A 152 1.29 13.73 7.66
CA ILE A 152 2.28 12.83 7.09
C ILE A 152 1.82 11.39 7.36
N VAL A 153 1.47 10.67 6.32
CA VAL A 153 1.11 9.25 6.40
C VAL A 153 2.34 8.42 6.06
N ILE A 154 2.73 7.50 6.95
CA ILE A 154 3.89 6.62 6.77
C ILE A 154 3.35 5.20 6.67
N ASP A 155 3.32 4.67 5.45
CA ASP A 155 2.86 3.31 5.18
C ASP A 155 3.96 2.28 5.41
N GLU A 156 3.57 1.08 5.79
CA GLU A 156 4.46 0.00 6.18
C GLU A 156 5.53 0.42 7.20
N LEU A 157 5.13 1.13 8.26
CA LEU A 157 6.03 1.64 9.31
C LEU A 157 6.98 0.57 9.87
N HIS A 158 6.53 -0.69 9.96
CA HIS A 158 7.38 -1.81 10.41
C HIS A 158 8.66 -1.99 9.58
N SER A 159 8.65 -1.60 8.29
CA SER A 159 9.81 -1.67 7.41
C SER A 159 10.87 -0.60 7.76
N PHE A 160 10.43 0.52 8.33
CA PHE A 160 11.30 1.60 8.80
C PHE A 160 11.88 1.33 10.20
N LEU A 161 11.19 0.57 11.07
CA LEU A 161 11.66 0.29 12.43
C LEU A 161 12.95 -0.53 12.50
N ARG A 162 13.28 -1.27 11.44
CA ARG A 162 14.37 -2.27 11.42
C ARG A 162 15.57 -1.86 10.58
N SER A 163 15.63 -0.61 10.12
CA SER A 163 16.66 -0.16 9.18
C SER A 163 17.09 1.29 9.41
N ASP A 164 18.35 1.59 9.08
CA ASP A 164 18.87 2.98 9.10
C ASP A 164 18.08 3.90 8.15
N ARG A 165 17.51 3.31 7.09
CA ARG A 165 16.55 3.94 6.18
C ARG A 165 15.38 4.59 6.94
N GLY A 166 14.92 3.97 8.02
CA GLY A 166 13.95 4.52 8.97
C GLY A 166 14.38 5.84 9.57
N GLY A 167 15.50 5.82 10.28
CA GLY A 167 16.04 7.00 10.95
C GLY A 167 16.28 8.15 9.97
N GLN A 168 16.86 7.86 8.80
CA GLN A 168 17.07 8.86 7.74
C GLN A 168 15.76 9.47 7.26
N THR A 169 14.72 8.66 7.03
CA THR A 169 13.39 9.15 6.61
C THR A 169 12.81 10.12 7.64
N PHE A 170 12.90 9.80 8.93
CA PHE A 170 12.41 10.68 10.00
C PHE A 170 13.21 11.98 10.14
N CYS A 171 14.53 11.93 9.92
CA CYS A 171 15.37 13.12 9.81
C CYS A 171 14.94 14.01 8.64
N LEU A 172 14.62 13.43 7.48
CA LEU A 172 14.13 14.17 6.31
C LEU A 172 12.76 14.79 6.58
N ILE A 173 11.84 14.05 7.20
CA ILE A 173 10.53 14.57 7.65
C ILE A 173 10.73 15.79 8.57
N GLN A 174 11.64 15.69 9.55
CA GLN A 174 11.89 16.81 10.48
C GLN A 174 12.47 18.03 9.77
N ARG A 175 13.39 17.82 8.82
CA ARG A 175 13.96 18.91 8.01
C ARG A 175 12.90 19.56 7.13
N LEU A 176 12.03 18.75 6.50
CA LEU A 176 10.93 19.26 5.67
C LEU A 176 9.98 20.12 6.50
N ALA A 177 9.54 19.62 7.66
CA ALA A 177 8.64 20.35 8.54
C ALA A 177 9.23 21.68 9.00
N LYS A 178 10.53 21.70 9.36
CA LYS A 178 11.25 22.92 9.73
C LYS A 178 11.36 23.93 8.57
N LEU A 179 11.73 23.47 7.37
CA LEU A 179 11.85 24.35 6.19
C LEU A 179 10.49 24.93 5.77
N ALA A 180 9.42 24.14 5.89
CA ALA A 180 8.06 24.58 5.60
C ALA A 180 7.41 25.36 6.75
N ALA A 181 8.06 25.48 7.91
CA ALA A 181 7.53 26.12 9.12
C ALA A 181 6.17 25.56 9.58
N VAL A 182 6.04 24.23 9.60
CA VAL A 182 4.80 23.50 9.91
C VAL A 182 5.06 22.38 10.92
N HIS A 183 3.99 21.96 11.61
CA HIS A 183 4.01 20.89 12.62
C HIS A 183 2.99 19.79 12.27
N PRO A 184 3.23 19.03 11.19
CA PRO A 184 2.23 18.10 10.68
C PRO A 184 2.03 16.91 11.62
N ARG A 185 0.77 16.49 11.74
CA ARG A 185 0.38 15.26 12.43
C ARG A 185 0.81 14.04 11.63
N ARG A 186 1.32 13.03 12.30
CA ARG A 186 1.84 11.80 11.69
C ARG A 186 0.89 10.63 11.91
N ILE A 187 0.63 9.88 10.85
CA ILE A 187 -0.21 8.68 10.88
C ILE A 187 0.62 7.51 10.35
N GLY A 188 0.96 6.57 11.22
CA GLY A 188 1.70 5.37 10.86
C GLY A 188 0.76 4.22 10.53
N LEU A 189 0.91 3.62 9.35
CA LEU A 189 0.20 2.41 8.97
C LEU A 189 1.16 1.24 9.06
N SER A 190 0.74 0.15 9.69
CA SER A 190 1.57 -1.04 9.75
C SER A 190 0.76 -2.31 9.83
N ALA A 191 1.32 -3.40 9.30
CA ALA A 191 1.01 -4.75 9.76
C ALA A 191 1.09 -4.87 11.29
N THR A 192 0.62 -5.98 11.84
CA THR A 192 0.69 -6.28 13.28
C THR A 192 2.13 -6.17 13.79
N ILE A 193 2.37 -5.25 14.74
CA ILE A 193 3.68 -5.03 15.36
C ILE A 193 3.68 -5.64 16.77
N GLY A 194 4.70 -6.43 17.09
CA GLY A 194 4.83 -7.05 18.42
C GLY A 194 5.06 -6.03 19.55
N ASN A 195 5.81 -4.96 19.30
CA ASN A 195 6.05 -3.89 20.27
C ASN A 195 5.44 -2.55 19.81
N ILE A 196 4.15 -2.37 20.11
CA ILE A 196 3.38 -1.15 19.76
C ILE A 196 3.97 0.10 20.44
N ALA A 197 4.48 -0.01 21.66
CA ALA A 197 5.03 1.12 22.40
C ALA A 197 6.30 1.67 21.73
N ALA A 198 7.22 0.79 21.32
CA ALA A 198 8.42 1.18 20.60
C ALA A 198 8.09 1.80 19.23
N ALA A 199 7.13 1.22 18.51
CA ALA A 199 6.68 1.76 17.23
C ALA A 199 6.02 3.14 17.36
N SER A 200 5.20 3.33 18.40
CA SER A 200 4.56 4.62 18.71
C SER A 200 5.60 5.67 19.07
N LYS A 201 6.59 5.33 19.89
CA LYS A 201 7.71 6.21 20.22
C LYS A 201 8.51 6.61 18.98
N PHE A 202 8.75 5.66 18.06
CA PHE A 202 9.44 5.94 16.80
C PHE A 202 8.62 6.85 15.89
N LEU A 203 7.32 6.60 15.72
CA LEU A 203 6.41 7.46 14.94
C LEU A 203 6.36 8.90 15.48
N GLY A 204 6.32 9.06 16.80
CA GLY A 204 6.31 10.35 17.47
C GLY A 204 7.67 11.07 17.53
N ALA A 205 8.76 10.46 17.07
CA ALA A 205 10.10 11.00 17.28
C ALA A 205 10.29 12.38 16.62
N GLY A 206 10.48 13.42 17.45
CA GLY A 206 10.64 14.81 16.99
C GLY A 206 9.34 15.52 16.58
N SER A 207 8.18 14.90 16.79
CA SER A 207 6.88 15.54 16.66
C SER A 207 6.46 16.19 17.97
N ASP A 208 5.72 17.30 17.90
CA ASP A 208 5.15 17.98 19.06
C ASP A 208 3.82 17.36 19.53
N HIS A 209 3.27 16.41 18.75
CA HIS A 209 2.01 15.74 19.03
C HIS A 209 2.24 14.47 19.85
N GLN A 210 1.37 14.21 20.85
CA GLN A 210 1.35 12.92 21.53
C GLN A 210 1.07 11.79 20.53
N THR A 211 1.54 10.58 20.80
CA THR A 211 1.31 9.44 19.89
C THR A 211 0.47 8.37 20.56
N VAL A 212 -0.61 7.98 19.89
CA VAL A 212 -1.54 6.95 20.36
C VAL A 212 -1.63 5.81 19.34
N ALA A 213 -1.92 4.61 19.85
CA ALA A 213 -2.18 3.43 19.05
C ALA A 213 -3.55 2.86 19.45
N PRO A 214 -4.63 3.15 18.70
CA PRO A 214 -5.96 2.66 19.03
C PRO A 214 -5.97 1.13 19.11
N LYS A 215 -6.45 0.58 20.24
CA LYS A 215 -6.54 -0.86 20.43
C LYS A 215 -7.78 -1.37 19.73
N VAL A 216 -7.57 -2.12 18.64
CA VAL A 216 -8.66 -2.75 17.90
C VAL A 216 -8.59 -4.25 18.11
N ASN A 217 -9.63 -4.81 18.72
CA ASN A 217 -9.79 -6.25 18.82
C ASN A 217 -10.10 -6.79 17.42
N SER A 218 -9.07 -7.25 16.72
CA SER A 218 -9.28 -8.02 15.49
C SER A 218 -9.68 -9.44 15.87
N THR A 219 -10.81 -9.91 15.33
CA THR A 219 -11.13 -11.35 15.35
C THR A 219 -10.02 -12.07 14.61
N GLY A 220 -9.25 -12.91 15.32
CA GLY A 220 -8.11 -13.60 14.74
C GLY A 220 -8.52 -14.36 13.49
N GLN A 221 -7.82 -14.11 12.37
CA GLN A 221 -7.95 -14.94 11.18
C GLN A 221 -7.16 -16.24 11.42
N ILE A 222 -7.84 -17.38 11.34
CA ILE A 222 -7.19 -18.68 11.41
C ILE A 222 -6.54 -18.96 10.06
N TRP A 223 -5.23 -18.84 9.99
CA TRP A 223 -4.45 -19.25 8.83
C TRP A 223 -4.23 -20.77 8.89
N ARG A 224 -4.68 -21.49 7.87
CA ARG A 224 -4.29 -22.88 7.64
C ARG A 224 -3.06 -22.88 6.75
N LEU A 225 -1.90 -23.08 7.35
CA LEU A 225 -0.63 -23.19 6.64
C LEU A 225 -0.37 -24.67 6.33
N SER A 226 -0.06 -24.98 5.07
CA SER A 226 0.47 -26.27 4.63
C SER A 226 1.78 -26.01 3.92
N MET A 227 2.81 -26.80 4.22
CA MET A 227 4.11 -26.70 3.58
C MET A 227 4.48 -28.07 3.03
N GLU A 228 4.71 -28.14 1.72
CA GLU A 228 5.17 -29.35 1.04
C GLU A 228 6.50 -29.06 0.36
N HIS A 229 7.38 -30.06 0.36
CA HIS A 229 8.68 -30.01 -0.30
C HIS A 229 8.73 -31.02 -1.44
N PHE A 230 9.11 -30.54 -2.63
CA PHE A 230 9.26 -31.37 -3.82
C PHE A 230 10.72 -31.41 -4.23
N TYR A 231 11.30 -32.61 -4.28
CA TYR A 231 12.62 -32.82 -4.86
C TYR A 231 12.53 -32.76 -6.38
N LYS A 232 13.36 -31.92 -7.01
CA LYS A 232 13.56 -31.97 -8.46
C LYS A 232 14.64 -32.99 -8.77
N THR A 233 14.26 -34.26 -8.95
CA THR A 233 15.22 -35.36 -9.14
C THR A 233 15.50 -35.74 -10.60
N ASP A 234 14.89 -35.09 -11.59
CA ASP A 234 15.12 -35.40 -13.01
C ASP A 234 15.50 -34.17 -13.85
N PRO A 235 16.19 -34.37 -15.01
CA PRO A 235 16.89 -33.30 -15.70
C PRO A 235 15.93 -32.16 -16.07
N GLN A 236 16.39 -30.94 -15.80
CA GLN A 236 15.70 -29.73 -16.24
C GLN A 236 15.36 -29.79 -17.74
N ALA A 237 14.37 -28.98 -18.13
CA ALA A 237 14.06 -28.58 -19.51
C ALA A 237 15.23 -27.82 -20.20
N SER A 238 16.43 -28.38 -20.13
CA SER A 238 17.61 -28.12 -20.95
C SER A 238 17.85 -29.25 -21.96
N ASP A 239 17.12 -30.36 -21.89
CA ASP A 239 17.09 -31.31 -23.00
C ASP A 239 16.43 -30.64 -24.20
N LYS A 240 17.21 -30.49 -25.27
CA LYS A 240 16.82 -29.86 -26.54
C LYS A 240 15.60 -30.51 -27.24
N ASN A 241 15.05 -31.58 -26.66
CA ASN A 241 13.90 -32.34 -27.15
C ASN A 241 12.63 -32.20 -26.29
N PHE A 242 12.58 -31.27 -25.33
CA PHE A 242 11.33 -31.00 -24.61
C PHE A 242 10.35 -30.25 -25.53
N ASP A 243 9.37 -30.97 -26.07
CA ASP A 243 8.27 -30.37 -26.83
C ASP A 243 7.11 -29.99 -25.87
N PRO A 244 6.91 -28.71 -25.54
CA PRO A 244 5.81 -28.27 -24.68
C PRO A 244 4.42 -28.55 -25.28
N ALA A 245 4.31 -28.88 -26.57
CA ALA A 245 3.06 -29.29 -27.20
C ALA A 245 2.63 -30.71 -26.79
N ALA A 246 3.55 -31.58 -26.40
CA ALA A 246 3.26 -32.97 -26.00
C ALA A 246 2.56 -33.08 -24.64
N LEU A 247 2.61 -32.02 -23.81
CA LEU A 247 1.91 -31.92 -22.53
C LEU A 247 0.46 -31.41 -22.67
N ILE A 248 0.02 -31.09 -23.89
CA ILE A 248 -1.31 -30.55 -24.14
C ILE A 248 -2.30 -31.71 -24.33
N GLY A 249 -2.74 -32.29 -23.22
CA GLY A 249 -3.85 -33.23 -23.18
C GLY A 249 -5.23 -32.55 -23.26
N PRO A 250 -6.30 -33.32 -23.47
CA PRO A 250 -7.67 -32.82 -23.33
C PRO A 250 -7.91 -32.31 -21.91
N LYS A 251 -8.85 -31.37 -21.74
CA LYS A 251 -9.23 -30.85 -20.41
C LYS A 251 -9.62 -32.02 -19.51
N THR A 252 -8.84 -32.24 -18.46
CA THR A 252 -9.05 -33.31 -17.50
C THR A 252 -9.23 -32.73 -16.10
N ASP A 253 -9.91 -33.50 -15.26
CA ASP A 253 -10.11 -33.24 -13.84
C ASP A 253 -8.98 -33.80 -12.95
N GLN A 254 -7.96 -34.39 -13.58
CA GLN A 254 -6.76 -34.95 -12.94
C GLN A 254 -5.51 -34.17 -13.36
N ALA A 255 -4.52 -34.09 -12.49
CA ALA A 255 -3.22 -33.52 -12.86
C ALA A 255 -2.58 -34.35 -13.98
N PRO A 256 -1.95 -33.74 -15.01
CA PRO A 256 -1.25 -34.48 -16.05
C PRO A 256 -0.17 -35.39 -15.44
N GLU A 257 -0.05 -36.63 -15.92
CA GLU A 257 0.93 -37.61 -15.39
C GLU A 257 2.39 -37.13 -15.49
N LEU A 258 2.68 -36.21 -16.41
CA LEU A 258 4.00 -35.62 -16.64
C LEU A 258 4.13 -34.19 -16.05
N ALA A 259 3.18 -33.76 -15.21
CA ALA A 259 3.26 -32.44 -14.58
C ALA A 259 4.38 -32.37 -13.54
N ASP A 260 4.96 -31.18 -13.37
CA ASP A 260 5.85 -30.91 -12.23
C ASP A 260 5.12 -31.28 -10.92
N PRO A 261 5.74 -32.07 -10.02
CA PRO A 261 5.08 -32.57 -8.81
C PRO A 261 4.48 -31.46 -7.94
N GLY A 262 5.12 -30.29 -7.89
CA GLY A 262 4.60 -29.13 -7.16
C GLY A 262 3.34 -28.55 -7.81
N ILE A 263 3.28 -28.54 -9.14
CA ILE A 263 2.09 -28.08 -9.89
C ILE A 263 0.94 -29.09 -9.78
N GLY A 264 1.22 -30.40 -9.85
CA GLY A 264 0.23 -31.45 -9.62
C GLY A 264 -0.41 -31.34 -8.24
N TYR A 265 0.42 -31.15 -7.21
CA TYR A 265 -0.05 -30.93 -5.84
C TYR A 265 -0.94 -29.69 -5.71
N ILE A 266 -0.52 -28.56 -6.29
CA ILE A 266 -1.34 -27.33 -6.29
C ILE A 266 -2.70 -27.61 -6.96
N PHE A 267 -2.71 -28.25 -8.12
CA PHE A 267 -3.94 -28.55 -8.85
C PHE A 267 -4.94 -29.37 -8.02
N GLU A 268 -4.49 -30.44 -7.39
CA GLU A 268 -5.33 -31.32 -6.58
C GLU A 268 -5.88 -30.62 -5.33
N HIS A 269 -5.07 -29.82 -4.65
CA HIS A 269 -5.42 -29.24 -3.34
C HIS A 269 -6.13 -27.90 -3.43
N THR A 270 -6.16 -27.29 -4.61
CA THR A 270 -6.76 -25.96 -4.83
C THR A 270 -7.90 -25.95 -5.83
N ARG A 271 -8.34 -27.12 -6.30
CA ARG A 271 -9.46 -27.27 -7.21
C ARG A 271 -10.72 -26.54 -6.71
N GLY A 272 -11.32 -25.74 -7.58
CA GLY A 272 -12.53 -24.96 -7.27
C GLY A 272 -12.29 -23.73 -6.38
N LYS A 273 -11.03 -23.37 -6.09
CA LYS A 273 -10.66 -22.18 -5.31
C LYS A 273 -9.88 -21.20 -6.18
N ASN A 274 -9.88 -19.93 -5.77
CA ASN A 274 -9.01 -18.92 -6.37
C ASN A 274 -7.58 -19.11 -5.83
N VAL A 275 -6.60 -19.19 -6.74
CA VAL A 275 -5.21 -19.52 -6.40
C VAL A 275 -4.28 -18.48 -6.97
N TRP A 276 -3.34 -18.03 -6.13
CA TRP A 276 -2.22 -17.20 -6.55
C TRP A 276 -0.95 -18.04 -6.49
N SER A 277 -0.32 -18.27 -7.64
CA SER A 277 0.97 -18.95 -7.74
C SER A 277 2.08 -17.94 -8.05
N LEU A 278 3.10 -17.87 -7.19
CA LEU A 278 4.28 -17.01 -7.39
C LEU A 278 5.48 -17.89 -7.75
N PRO A 279 5.83 -18.04 -9.04
CA PRO A 279 7.00 -18.81 -9.43
C PRO A 279 8.29 -18.06 -9.09
N THR A 280 9.33 -18.79 -8.67
CA THR A 280 10.68 -18.23 -8.58
C THR A 280 11.23 -17.96 -9.99
N ALA A 281 11.78 -16.77 -10.20
CA ALA A 281 12.23 -16.32 -11.52
C ALA A 281 13.37 -17.20 -12.07
N GLY A 282 13.05 -18.00 -13.09
CA GLY A 282 13.98 -18.65 -14.01
C GLY A 282 13.46 -18.48 -15.44
N LYS A 283 14.32 -18.62 -16.45
CA LYS A 283 14.07 -18.29 -17.89
C LYS A 283 12.82 -18.92 -18.56
N ASN A 284 12.00 -19.68 -17.84
CA ASN A 284 10.85 -20.45 -18.33
C ASN A 284 9.48 -20.00 -17.76
N VAL A 285 9.27 -18.70 -17.51
CA VAL A 285 7.94 -18.19 -17.03
C VAL A 285 6.86 -18.24 -18.13
N LYS A 286 7.25 -18.11 -19.40
CA LYS A 286 6.29 -18.04 -20.53
C LYS A 286 5.64 -19.37 -20.95
N PRO A 287 6.33 -20.52 -20.96
CA PRO A 287 5.71 -21.80 -21.33
C PRO A 287 4.73 -22.32 -20.26
N SER A 288 5.07 -22.17 -18.97
CA SER A 288 4.24 -22.70 -17.87
C SER A 288 2.93 -21.93 -17.69
N ALA A 289 2.91 -20.62 -17.96
CA ALA A 289 1.68 -19.84 -17.85
C ALA A 289 0.67 -20.17 -18.96
N LYS A 290 1.15 -20.40 -20.20
CA LYS A 290 0.28 -20.62 -21.37
C LYS A 290 -0.29 -22.04 -21.47
N SER A 291 0.43 -23.08 -21.04
CA SER A 291 -0.09 -24.46 -21.10
C SER A 291 -1.26 -24.68 -20.12
N TYR A 292 -1.29 -23.94 -19.01
CA TYR A 292 -2.24 -24.18 -17.91
C TYR A 292 -3.35 -23.12 -17.76
N ALA A 293 -3.28 -21.99 -18.47
CA ALA A 293 -4.36 -20.97 -18.51
C ALA A 293 -5.65 -21.46 -19.23
N ARG A 294 -5.68 -22.67 -19.80
CA ARG A 294 -6.88 -23.25 -20.43
C ARG A 294 -7.74 -24.09 -19.49
N THR A 295 -7.30 -24.33 -18.25
CA THR A 295 -8.08 -24.96 -17.18
C THR A 295 -8.79 -23.87 -16.38
N ARG A 296 -10.07 -24.07 -16.05
CA ARG A 296 -11.04 -23.03 -15.67
C ARG A 296 -10.69 -22.12 -14.46
N ASN A 297 -9.58 -22.30 -13.75
CA ASN A 297 -9.34 -21.65 -12.46
C ASN A 297 -7.89 -21.19 -12.18
N ILE A 298 -6.97 -21.14 -13.16
CA ILE A 298 -5.61 -20.63 -12.94
C ILE A 298 -5.48 -19.26 -13.63
N ILE A 299 -5.59 -18.18 -12.86
CA ILE A 299 -5.28 -16.84 -13.34
C ILE A 299 -3.77 -16.67 -13.31
N THR A 300 -3.11 -16.99 -14.42
CA THR A 300 -1.73 -16.55 -14.64
C THR A 300 -1.77 -15.11 -15.15
N ASN A 301 -1.30 -14.14 -14.37
CA ASN A 301 -1.21 -12.76 -14.84
C ASN A 301 -0.08 -12.65 -15.88
N PRO A 302 -0.35 -12.41 -17.18
CA PRO A 302 0.66 -12.43 -18.24
C PRO A 302 1.21 -11.03 -18.59
N THR A 303 1.27 -10.12 -17.64
CA THR A 303 1.95 -8.81 -17.76
C THR A 303 2.83 -8.64 -16.52
N GLY A 304 4.15 -8.82 -16.58
CA GLY A 304 5.06 -7.92 -17.29
C GLY A 304 5.38 -6.74 -16.36
N PHE A 305 6.34 -6.95 -15.44
CA PHE A 305 7.03 -5.86 -14.72
C PHE A 305 7.75 -4.94 -15.70
#